data_AF-A0A7J3I1U0-F1
#
_entry.id   AF-A0A7J3I1U0-F1
#
_cell.length_a   1.000
_cell.length_b   1.000
_cell.length_c   1.000
_cell.angle_alpha   90.00
_cell.angle_beta   90.00
_cell.angle_gamma   90.00
#
_symmetry.space_group_name_H-M   'P 1'
#
loop_
_entity.id
_entity.type
_entity.pdbx_description
1 polymer ?
#
loop_
_entity_poly.entity_id
_entity_poly.type
_entity_poly.pdbx_seq_one_letter_code
_entity_poly.pdbx_strand_id
1 'polypeptide(L)'
;MKRILVTGAGGPAGVNFIKSLRLAPEKFFIVGSDVNKYHLELPDCDARYLVPPYSHPEYIDKLNKIIKAEDIEFIHPQPDVEVRVISESREKLKAKTFLPRKETVRICQDKKATAEIWE
;
A
#
# COMPACT_ATOMS: atom_id res chain seq x y z
N MET A 1 -18.83 -4.90 4.94
CA MET A 1 -17.89 -3.98 5.62
C MET A 1 -16.66 -3.89 4.73
N LYS A 2 -16.22 -2.69 4.37
CA LYS A 2 -15.14 -2.51 3.39
C LYS A 2 -13.80 -3.00 3.95
N ARG A 3 -13.09 -3.85 3.19
CA ARG A 3 -11.81 -4.46 3.62
C ARG A 3 -10.64 -3.88 2.86
N ILE A 4 -9.72 -3.24 3.58
CA ILE A 4 -8.61 -2.46 3.00
C ILE A 4 -7.29 -3.01 3.47
N LEU A 5 -6.37 -3.25 2.53
CA LEU A 5 -4.96 -3.52 2.82
C LEU A 5 -4.16 -2.24 2.70
N VAL A 6 -3.44 -1.87 3.77
CA VAL A 6 -2.48 -0.77 3.77
C VAL A 6 -1.08 -1.38 3.81
N THR A 7 -0.23 -1.08 2.83
CA THR A 7 1.17 -1.53 2.83
C THR A 7 2.08 -0.44 3.41
N GLY A 8 3.28 -0.80 3.87
CA GLY A 8 4.13 0.09 4.69
C GLY A 8 3.35 0.73 5.85
N ALA A 9 2.44 -0.03 6.46
CA ALA A 9 1.39 0.47 7.33
C ALA A 9 1.93 1.17 8.59
N GLY A 10 3.12 0.81 9.05
CA GLY A 10 3.73 1.45 10.21
C GLY A 10 4.57 2.68 9.89
N GLY A 11 4.79 2.98 8.60
CA GLY A 11 5.39 4.25 8.18
C GLY A 11 4.45 5.43 8.41
N PRO A 12 4.96 6.68 8.48
CA PRO A 12 4.16 7.85 8.84
C PRO A 12 2.96 8.08 7.90
N ALA A 13 3.14 7.85 6.59
CA ALA A 13 2.05 7.97 5.61
C ALA A 13 0.98 6.88 5.80
N GLY A 14 1.40 5.62 6.03
CA GLY A 14 0.49 4.51 6.30
C GLY A 14 -0.30 4.71 7.59
N VAL A 15 0.37 5.10 8.68
CA VAL A 15 -0.26 5.41 9.97
C VAL A 15 -1.28 6.54 9.82
N ASN A 16 -0.94 7.61 9.10
CA ASN A 16 -1.87 8.73 8.88
C ASN A 16 -3.09 8.30 8.07
N PHE A 17 -2.90 7.51 7.00
CA PHE A 17 -4.02 6.98 6.22
C PHE A 17 -4.96 6.11 7.07
N ILE A 18 -4.41 5.21 7.90
CA ILE A 18 -5.18 4.36 8.81
C ILE A 18 -5.95 5.21 9.83
N LYS A 19 -5.31 6.20 10.43
CA LYS A 19 -5.98 7.14 11.35
C LYS A 19 -7.12 7.89 10.67
N SER A 20 -6.94 8.35 9.43
CA SER A 20 -8.01 8.99 8.66
C SER A 20 -9.19 8.04 8.42
N LEU A 21 -8.95 6.77 8.12
CA LEU A 21 -10.01 5.77 7.98
C LEU A 21 -10.74 5.50 9.31
N ARG A 22 -10.03 5.50 10.45
CA ARG A 22 -10.64 5.33 11.77
C ARG A 22 -11.48 6.53 12.22
N LEU A 23 -11.13 7.73 11.77
CA LEU A 23 -11.91 8.95 12.03
C LEU A 23 -13.12 9.11 11.11
N ALA A 24 -13.16 8.39 9.99
CA ALA A 24 -14.28 8.46 9.07
C ALA A 24 -15.56 7.87 9.72
N PRO A 25 -16.76 8.37 9.34
CA PRO A 25 -18.02 7.82 9.86
C PRO A 25 -18.29 6.38 9.39
N GLU A 26 -17.66 5.95 8.31
CA GLU A 26 -17.78 4.59 7.79
C GLU A 26 -16.80 3.63 8.49
N LYS A 27 -17.26 2.41 8.77
CA LYS A 27 -16.43 1.38 9.40
C LYS A 27 -15.67 0.57 8.35
N PHE A 28 -14.35 0.47 8.55
CA PHE A 28 -13.45 -0.30 7.71
C PHE A 28 -12.83 -1.45 8.50
N PHE A 29 -12.59 -2.58 7.82
CA PHE A 29 -11.66 -3.60 8.29
C PHE A 29 -10.30 -3.34 7.65
N ILE A 30 -9.31 -3.01 8.47
CA ILE A 30 -8.01 -2.53 8.04
C ILE A 30 -6.96 -3.61 8.31
N VAL A 31 -6.38 -4.12 7.23
CA VAL A 31 -5.23 -5.03 7.27
C VAL A 31 -3.97 -4.20 7.03
N GLY A 32 -3.04 -4.24 7.98
CA GLY A 32 -1.73 -3.61 7.84
C GLY A 32 -0.67 -4.61 7.41
N SER A 33 0.19 -4.23 6.47
CA SER A 33 1.40 -4.98 6.15
C SER A 33 2.64 -4.09 6.22
N ASP A 34 3.74 -4.67 6.66
CA ASP A 34 5.04 -4.01 6.75
C ASP A 34 6.15 -5.07 6.65
N VAL A 35 7.36 -4.62 6.31
CA VAL A 35 8.56 -5.47 6.31
C VAL A 35 9.10 -5.70 7.73
N ASN A 36 8.76 -4.83 8.67
CA ASN A 36 9.20 -4.91 10.05
C ASN A 36 8.00 -5.07 11.00
N LYS A 37 8.00 -6.17 11.76
CA LYS A 37 6.93 -6.48 12.72
C LYS A 37 6.70 -5.37 13.75
N TYR A 38 7.76 -4.68 14.18
CA TYR A 38 7.65 -3.65 15.21
C TYR A 38 6.96 -2.38 14.72
N HIS A 39 6.98 -2.12 13.41
CA HIS A 39 6.28 -0.97 12.83
C HIS A 39 4.76 -1.15 12.91
N LEU A 40 4.27 -2.39 12.88
CA LEU A 40 2.84 -2.72 12.90
C LEU A 40 2.19 -2.58 14.29
N GLU A 41 2.98 -2.41 15.35
CA GLU A 41 2.46 -2.21 16.72
C GLU A 41 1.79 -0.84 16.91
N LEU A 42 2.22 0.17 16.14
CA LEU A 42 1.70 1.54 16.24
C LEU A 42 0.33 1.75 15.55
N PRO A 43 0.11 1.34 14.28
CA PRO A 43 -1.16 1.59 13.61
C PRO A 43 -2.29 0.71 14.17
N ASP A 44 -3.49 1.29 14.25
CA ASP A 44 -4.71 0.61 14.68
C ASP A 44 -5.30 -0.27 13.56
N CYS A 45 -4.62 -1.38 13.26
CA CYS A 45 -5.06 -2.39 12.30
C CYS A 45 -5.88 -3.51 12.98
N ASP A 46 -6.88 -4.03 12.27
CA ASP A 46 -7.66 -5.21 12.67
C ASP A 46 -6.84 -6.51 12.48
N ALA A 47 -6.01 -6.57 11.43
CA ALA A 47 -5.06 -7.66 11.20
C ALA A 47 -3.70 -7.13 10.74
N ARG A 48 -2.62 -7.87 11.03
CA ARG A 48 -1.23 -7.45 10.79
C ARG A 48 -0.46 -8.58 10.10
N TYR A 49 0.22 -8.26 9.00
CA TYR A 49 0.97 -9.24 8.22
C TYR A 49 2.39 -8.76 7.94
N LEU A 50 3.37 -9.62 8.22
CA LEU A 50 4.73 -9.43 7.74
C LEU A 50 4.80 -9.81 6.25
N VAL A 51 5.41 -8.94 5.46
CA VAL A 51 5.67 -9.14 4.04
C VAL A 51 7.18 -9.05 3.77
N PRO A 52 7.70 -9.68 2.70
CA PRO A 52 9.09 -9.47 2.32
C PRO A 52 9.29 -8.01 1.86
N PRO A 53 10.55 -7.53 1.73
CA PRO A 53 10.83 -6.22 1.15
C PRO A 53 10.21 -6.07 -0.24
N TYR A 54 9.87 -4.83 -0.62
CA TYR A 54 9.23 -4.51 -1.91
C TYR A 54 10.03 -4.98 -3.14
N SER A 55 11.36 -5.11 -3.00
CA SER A 55 12.27 -5.57 -4.04
C SER A 55 12.30 -7.10 -4.19
N HIS A 56 11.70 -7.84 -3.25
CA HIS A 56 11.69 -9.29 -3.28
C HIS A 56 10.76 -9.79 -4.40
N PRO A 57 11.18 -10.77 -5.22
CA PRO A 57 10.37 -11.27 -6.34
C PRO A 57 8.96 -11.74 -5.94
N GLU A 58 8.83 -12.31 -4.74
CA GLU A 58 7.56 -12.82 -4.21
C GLU A 58 6.69 -11.77 -3.51
N TYR A 59 7.07 -10.49 -3.48
CA TYR A 59 6.34 -9.45 -2.76
C TYR A 59 4.87 -9.37 -3.20
N ILE A 60 4.62 -9.26 -4.52
CA ILE A 60 3.26 -9.21 -5.08
C ILE A 60 2.47 -10.50 -4.80
N ASP A 61 3.13 -11.66 -4.85
CA ASP A 61 2.48 -12.93 -4.55
C ASP A 61 2.08 -13.03 -3.07
N LYS A 62 2.91 -12.50 -2.16
CA LYS A 62 2.58 -12.42 -0.74
C LYS A 62 1.40 -11.48 -0.51
N LEU A 63 1.36 -10.32 -1.17
CA LEU A 63 0.19 -9.42 -1.10
C LEU A 63 -1.07 -10.13 -1.61
N ASN A 64 -0.99 -10.84 -2.73
CA ASN A 64 -2.13 -11.58 -3.30
C ASN A 64 -2.62 -12.72 -2.39
N LYS A 65 -1.73 -13.36 -1.62
CA LYS A 65 -2.11 -14.34 -0.59
C LYS A 65 -2.91 -13.67 0.53
N ILE A 66 -2.47 -12.49 1.00
CA ILE A 66 -3.18 -11.71 2.02
C ILE A 66 -4.52 -11.22 1.48
N ILE A 67 -4.55 -10.66 0.27
CA ILE A 67 -5.76 -10.19 -0.41
C ILE A 67 -6.83 -11.29 -0.45
N LYS A 68 -6.44 -12.51 -0.81
CA LYS A 68 -7.37 -13.65 -0.86
C LYS A 68 -7.81 -14.10 0.53
N ALA A 69 -6.88 -14.20 1.49
CA ALA A 69 -7.18 -14.69 2.84
C ALA A 69 -8.11 -13.75 3.61
N GLU A 70 -7.93 -12.45 3.39
CA GLU A 70 -8.64 -11.38 4.08
C GLU A 70 -9.73 -10.74 3.21
N ASP A 71 -10.11 -11.33 2.08
CA ASP A 71 -11.16 -10.78 1.17
C ASP A 71 -11.01 -9.27 0.91
N ILE A 72 -9.78 -8.83 0.61
CA ILE A 72 -9.44 -7.41 0.45
C ILE A 72 -10.04 -6.86 -0.84
N GLU A 73 -10.79 -5.79 -0.74
CA GLU A 73 -11.41 -5.11 -1.88
C GLU A 73 -10.50 -4.03 -2.48
N PHE A 74 -9.70 -3.38 -1.62
CA PHE A 74 -8.85 -2.25 -1.99
C PHE A 74 -7.48 -2.30 -1.30
N ILE A 75 -6.43 -1.99 -2.04
CA ILE A 75 -5.07 -1.84 -1.52
C ILE A 75 -4.58 -0.39 -1.67
N HIS A 76 -4.14 0.18 -0.55
CA HIS A 76 -3.49 1.49 -0.46
C HIS A 76 -1.98 1.31 -0.19
N PRO A 77 -1.12 1.56 -1.18
CA PRO A 77 0.32 1.38 -1.01
C PRO A 77 0.98 2.57 -0.34
N GLN A 78 1.85 2.29 0.63
CA GLN A 78 2.84 3.21 1.19
C GLN A 78 4.11 2.41 1.53
N PRO A 79 5.29 3.03 1.65
CA PRO A 79 5.65 4.36 1.16
C PRO A 79 5.84 4.34 -0.38
N ASP A 80 6.44 5.41 -0.93
CA ASP A 80 6.57 5.66 -2.37
C ASP A 80 7.26 4.52 -3.17
N VAL A 81 8.21 3.80 -2.56
CA VAL A 81 8.84 2.61 -3.17
C VAL A 81 7.85 1.45 -3.37
N GLU A 82 6.87 1.29 -2.47
CA GLU A 82 5.80 0.30 -2.64
C GLU A 82 4.75 0.80 -3.63
N VAL A 83 4.47 2.10 -3.66
CA VAL A 83 3.64 2.74 -4.70
C VAL A 83 4.20 2.43 -6.09
N ARG A 84 5.53 2.51 -6.29
CA ARG A 84 6.19 2.13 -7.54
C ARG A 84 5.91 0.67 -7.90
N VAL A 85 6.26 -0.26 -7.02
CA VAL A 85 6.17 -1.70 -7.29
C VAL A 85 4.73 -2.13 -7.59
N ILE A 86 3.78 -1.63 -6.79
CA ILE A 86 2.35 -1.90 -6.98
C ILE A 86 1.82 -1.23 -8.24
N SER A 87 2.26 -0.01 -8.58
CA SER A 87 1.89 0.63 -9.84
C SER A 87 2.35 -0.18 -11.04
N GLU A 88 3.60 -0.65 -11.05
CA GLU A 88 4.19 -1.45 -12.13
C GLU A 88 3.55 -2.81 -12.30
N SER A 89 3.11 -3.42 -11.19
CA SER A 89 2.53 -4.77 -11.14
C SER A 89 1.01 -4.77 -11.01
N ARG A 90 0.34 -3.64 -11.26
CA ARG A 90 -1.08 -3.43 -10.97
C ARG A 90 -1.99 -4.51 -11.55
N GLU A 91 -1.70 -4.95 -12.77
CA GLU A 91 -2.49 -5.95 -13.48
C GLU A 91 -2.38 -7.35 -12.86
N LYS A 92 -1.38 -7.58 -12.01
CA LYS A 92 -1.19 -8.83 -11.26
C LYS A 92 -1.88 -8.83 -9.90
N LEU A 93 -2.38 -7.69 -9.43
CA LEU A 93 -3.04 -7.58 -8.13
C LEU A 93 -4.47 -8.12 -8.19
N LYS A 94 -4.85 -8.86 -7.14
CA LYS A 94 -6.19 -9.43 -6.98
C LYS A 94 -7.16 -8.52 -6.22
N ALA A 95 -6.77 -7.27 -5.97
CA ALA A 95 -7.58 -6.23 -5.34
C ALA A 95 -7.50 -4.94 -6.16
N LYS A 96 -8.48 -4.05 -5.99
CA LYS A 96 -8.46 -2.75 -6.66
C LYS A 96 -7.39 -1.87 -6.05
N THR A 97 -6.73 -1.06 -6.87
CA THR A 97 -5.91 0.06 -6.42
C THR A 97 -6.15 1.26 -7.31
N PHE A 98 -6.10 2.45 -6.73
CA PHE A 98 -6.39 3.71 -7.43
C PHE A 98 -5.12 4.56 -7.45
N LEU A 99 -4.23 4.22 -8.37
CA LEU A 99 -3.00 4.95 -8.62
C LEU A 99 -3.07 5.65 -9.99
N PRO A 100 -2.35 6.77 -10.18
CA PRO A 100 -2.14 7.39 -11.50
C PRO A 100 -1.58 6.41 -12.53
N ARG A 101 -1.47 6.80 -13.80
CA ARG A 101 -0.82 5.97 -14.82
C ARG A 101 0.61 5.60 -14.38
N LYS A 102 1.09 4.42 -14.79
CA LYS A 102 2.45 3.93 -14.46
C LYS A 102 3.51 5.00 -14.72
N GLU A 103 3.44 5.63 -15.90
CA GLU A 103 4.33 6.72 -16.32
C GLU A 103 4.26 7.94 -15.40
N THR A 104 3.07 8.38 -14.98
CA THR A 104 2.92 9.49 -14.03
C THR A 104 3.61 9.16 -12.71
N VAL A 105 3.42 7.94 -12.18
CA VAL A 105 4.13 7.51 -10.98
C VAL A 105 5.64 7.47 -11.27
N ARG A 106 6.10 7.02 -12.44
CA ARG A 106 7.53 6.99 -12.80
C ARG A 106 8.16 8.37 -12.70
N ILE A 107 7.57 9.33 -13.41
CA ILE A 107 7.96 10.73 -13.44
C ILE A 107 7.99 11.31 -12.03
N CYS A 108 6.89 11.21 -11.26
CA CYS A 108 6.78 11.88 -9.97
C CYS A 108 7.79 11.42 -8.91
N GLN A 109 8.44 10.26 -9.06
CA GLN A 109 9.51 9.83 -8.15
C GLN A 109 10.91 10.05 -8.73
N ASP A 110 11.02 10.47 -9.99
CA ASP A 110 12.25 10.99 -10.56
C ASP A 110 12.23 12.52 -10.45
N LYS A 111 13.04 13.04 -9.54
CA LYS A 111 13.13 14.49 -9.28
C LYS A 111 13.51 15.28 -10.53
N LYS A 112 14.40 14.74 -11.37
CA LYS A 112 14.86 15.41 -12.57
C LYS A 112 13.76 15.41 -13.64
N ALA A 113 13.18 14.24 -13.91
CA ALA A 113 12.10 14.14 -14.90
C ALA A 113 10.86 14.97 -14.50
N THR A 114 10.57 15.07 -13.20
CA THR A 114 9.50 15.97 -12.71
C THR A 114 9.82 17.43 -13.01
N ALA A 115 11.05 17.88 -12.72
CA ALA A 115 11.46 19.26 -12.96
C ALA A 115 11.40 19.64 -14.45
N GLU A 116 11.87 18.75 -15.35
CA GLU A 116 11.86 18.96 -16.80
C GLU A 116 10.45 19.12 -17.41
N ILE A 117 9.41 18.59 -16.77
CA ILE A 117 8.01 18.70 -17.24
C ILE A 117 7.34 19.99 -16.73
N TRP A 118 7.84 20.57 -15.64
CA TRP A 118 7.26 21.76 -15.01
C TRP A 118 7.88 23.08 -15.48
N GLU A 119 8.94 23.02 -16.28
CA GLU A 119 9.48 24.16 -17.05
C GLU A 119 8.59 24.51 -18.25
#